data_AF-A0A0B6SB85-F1
#
_entry.id   AF-A0A0B6SB85-F1
#
_cell.length_a   1.000
_cell.length_b   1.000
_cell.length_c   1.000
_cell.angle_alpha   90.00
_cell.angle_beta   90.00
_cell.angle_gamma   90.00
#
_symmetry.space_group_name_H-M   'P 1'
#
loop_
_entity.id
_entity.type
_entity.pdbx_description
1 polymer ?
#
loop_
_entity_poly.entity_id
_entity_poly.type
_entity_poly.pdbx_seq_one_letter_code
_entity_poly.pdbx_strand_id
1 'polypeptide(L)'
;MPVTPAEARTWLERGGRVDVLCEALPWPAEPEPDNVFAEYKRRRSFAADSGTLPVRIDVTLAASFSGPCPNLGDDLRCRAYDTRPLVCRVYPAEINPFIELRPENKGCPPEAWRPGTAPLLAGGTIVDATTREAAERSRVEQERAVPAKQAICAALGIDRASVANEGFLILSPEPADLLAALCALPQAPEALEPAPGEGAAPRGWTLVSNRQQTIDVLGQVGALSELDRAPQGEHAYLYIGMHAAS
;
A
#
# COMPACT_ATOMS: atom_id res chain seq x y z
N MET A 1 6.29 7.19 -2.41
CA MET A 1 5.78 6.89 -3.78
C MET A 1 5.58 5.38 -3.90
N PRO A 2 4.36 4.86 -4.15
CA PRO A 2 4.12 3.42 -4.22
C PRO A 2 4.96 2.73 -5.30
N VAL A 3 5.50 1.55 -4.98
CA VAL A 3 6.33 0.72 -5.86
C VAL A 3 5.93 -0.74 -5.72
N THR A 4 6.15 -1.53 -6.77
CA THR A 4 6.04 -2.99 -6.70
C THR A 4 7.24 -3.60 -5.97
N PRO A 5 7.22 -4.88 -5.53
CA PRO A 5 8.40 -5.51 -4.94
C PRO A 5 9.65 -5.46 -5.84
N ALA A 6 9.49 -5.67 -7.15
CA ALA A 6 10.60 -5.59 -8.10
C ALA A 6 11.16 -4.15 -8.23
N GLU A 7 10.27 -3.16 -8.25
CA GLU A 7 10.64 -1.74 -8.26
C GLU A 7 11.31 -1.32 -6.95
N ALA A 8 10.81 -1.80 -5.81
CA ALA A 8 11.39 -1.58 -4.48
C ALA A 8 12.82 -2.13 -4.41
N ARG A 9 13.05 -3.34 -4.90
CA ARG A 9 14.39 -3.93 -5.00
C ARG A 9 15.33 -3.04 -5.82
N THR A 10 14.90 -2.65 -7.02
CA THR A 10 15.69 -1.78 -7.91
C THR A 10 15.99 -0.43 -7.24
N TRP A 11 15.06 0.10 -6.46
CA TRP A 11 15.22 1.35 -5.72
C TRP A 11 16.27 1.24 -4.61
N LEU A 12 16.22 0.16 -3.82
CA LEU A 12 17.18 -0.12 -2.75
C LEU A 12 18.58 -0.39 -3.29
N GLU A 13 18.71 -1.14 -4.39
CA GLU A 13 20.00 -1.40 -5.06
C GLU A 13 20.70 -0.11 -5.53
N ARG A 14 19.94 0.97 -5.76
CA ARG A 14 20.46 2.30 -6.11
C ARG A 14 20.75 3.19 -4.89
N GLY A 15 20.67 2.65 -3.68
CA GLY A 15 20.87 3.39 -2.43
C GLY A 15 19.64 4.19 -1.97
N GLY A 16 18.46 3.93 -2.55
CA GLY A 16 17.21 4.54 -2.10
C GLY A 16 16.69 3.92 -0.81
N ARG A 17 15.60 4.48 -0.28
CA ARG A 17 14.84 3.93 0.85
C ARG A 17 13.43 3.55 0.43
N VAL A 18 12.86 2.54 1.09
CA VAL A 18 11.51 2.06 0.87
C VAL A 18 10.86 1.82 2.23
N ASP A 19 9.74 2.50 2.47
CA ASP A 19 8.91 2.28 3.64
C ASP A 19 7.83 1.22 3.35
N VAL A 20 7.36 0.56 4.40
CA VAL A 20 6.26 -0.42 4.37
C VAL A 20 5.06 0.20 5.09
N LEU A 21 3.99 0.43 4.35
CA LEU A 21 2.73 0.93 4.88
C LEU A 21 1.77 -0.24 5.08
N CYS A 22 1.20 -0.37 6.26
CA CYS A 22 0.29 -1.46 6.61
C CYS A 22 -1.06 -0.92 7.09
N GLU A 23 -2.13 -1.36 6.44
CA GLU A 23 -3.52 -1.09 6.83
C GLU A 23 -4.27 -2.40 7.06
N ALA A 24 -5.06 -2.47 8.12
CA ALA A 24 -5.90 -3.61 8.47
C ALA A 24 -7.37 -3.29 8.27
N LEU A 25 -8.07 -4.16 7.55
CA LEU A 25 -9.52 -4.16 7.40
C LEU A 25 -10.11 -5.22 8.34
N PRO A 26 -10.90 -4.83 9.36
CA PRO A 26 -11.75 -5.78 10.09
C PRO A 26 -12.62 -6.60 9.14
N TRP A 27 -12.59 -7.93 9.27
CA TRP A 27 -13.28 -8.86 8.37
C TRP A 27 -14.06 -9.92 9.16
N PRO A 28 -15.01 -9.52 10.03
CA PRO A 28 -15.69 -10.43 10.96
C PRO A 28 -16.53 -11.52 10.28
N ALA A 29 -16.99 -11.26 9.05
CA ALA A 29 -17.71 -12.22 8.22
C ALA A 29 -17.42 -11.93 6.75
N GLU A 30 -17.59 -12.95 5.90
CA GLU A 30 -17.43 -12.77 4.47
C GLU A 30 -18.55 -11.88 3.91
N PRO A 31 -18.23 -10.78 3.20
CA PRO A 31 -19.23 -9.93 2.57
C PRO A 31 -19.98 -10.65 1.45
N GLU A 32 -21.17 -10.15 1.12
CA GLU A 32 -22.01 -10.68 0.04
C GLU A 32 -21.23 -10.80 -1.29
N PRO A 33 -21.46 -11.86 -2.09
CA PRO A 33 -20.68 -12.12 -3.31
C PRO A 33 -20.73 -11.01 -4.36
N ASP A 34 -21.77 -10.17 -4.37
CA ASP A 34 -21.95 -9.04 -5.28
C ASP A 34 -21.32 -7.73 -4.77
N ASN A 35 -20.74 -7.74 -3.58
CA ASN A 35 -20.02 -6.58 -3.03
C ASN A 35 -18.67 -6.40 -3.73
N VAL A 36 -18.70 -5.67 -4.85
CA VAL A 36 -17.53 -5.37 -5.69
C VAL A 36 -16.41 -4.64 -4.95
N PHE A 37 -16.74 -3.82 -3.94
CA PHE A 37 -15.73 -3.12 -3.14
C PHE A 37 -15.00 -4.08 -2.21
N ALA A 38 -15.74 -4.99 -1.56
CA ALA A 38 -15.15 -6.06 -0.75
C ALA A 38 -14.24 -6.96 -1.59
N GLU A 39 -14.69 -7.41 -2.77
CA GLU A 39 -13.87 -8.21 -3.68
C GLU A 39 -12.59 -7.47 -4.11
N TYR A 40 -12.69 -6.17 -4.43
CA TYR A 40 -11.55 -5.33 -4.75
C TYR A 40 -10.54 -5.26 -3.59
N LYS A 41 -11.00 -5.07 -2.36
CA LYS A 41 -10.15 -5.08 -1.17
C LYS A 41 -9.55 -6.47 -0.95
N ARG A 42 -10.34 -7.54 -1.14
CA ARG A 42 -9.92 -8.94 -0.97
C ARG A 42 -8.73 -9.28 -1.86
N ARG A 43 -8.81 -8.93 -3.16
CA ARG A 43 -7.76 -9.19 -4.16
C ARG A 43 -6.42 -8.51 -3.90
N ARG A 44 -6.41 -7.44 -3.10
CA ARG A 44 -5.23 -6.60 -2.85
C ARG A 44 -4.63 -6.74 -1.45
N SER A 45 -5.22 -7.61 -0.64
CA SER A 45 -4.83 -7.86 0.74
C SER A 45 -4.71 -9.35 1.00
N PHE A 46 -4.02 -9.75 2.06
CA PHE A 46 -3.98 -11.14 2.52
C PHE A 46 -4.78 -11.32 3.81
N ALA A 47 -5.27 -12.53 4.04
CA ALA A 47 -6.00 -12.87 5.26
C ALA A 47 -5.03 -13.03 6.44
N ALA A 48 -5.44 -12.56 7.61
CA ALA A 48 -4.74 -12.72 8.87
C ALA A 48 -5.73 -12.64 10.03
N ASP A 49 -5.24 -12.81 11.26
CA ASP A 49 -6.04 -12.69 12.47
C ASP A 49 -5.46 -11.62 13.39
N SER A 50 -6.34 -10.90 14.08
CA SER A 50 -6.02 -10.07 15.23
C SER A 50 -6.77 -10.60 16.43
N GLY A 51 -6.08 -11.34 17.31
CA GLY A 51 -6.74 -12.04 18.41
C GLY A 51 -7.80 -13.01 17.87
N THR A 52 -9.08 -12.76 18.17
CA THR A 52 -10.21 -13.53 17.63
C THR A 52 -10.89 -12.90 16.42
N LEU A 53 -10.49 -11.70 16.01
CA LEU A 53 -11.05 -10.98 14.88
C LEU A 53 -10.30 -11.33 13.59
N PRO A 54 -10.94 -11.96 12.59
CA PRO A 54 -10.34 -12.08 11.27
C PRO A 54 -10.18 -10.70 10.64
N VAL A 55 -9.05 -10.49 9.99
CA VAL A 55 -8.71 -9.22 9.33
C VAL A 55 -8.12 -9.49 7.95
N ARG A 56 -8.08 -8.44 7.13
CA ARG A 56 -7.29 -8.42 5.90
C ARG A 56 -6.25 -7.33 5.97
N ILE A 57 -5.02 -7.65 5.57
CA ILE A 57 -3.91 -6.71 5.61
C ILE A 57 -3.58 -6.25 4.19
N ASP A 58 -3.72 -4.95 3.95
CA ASP A 58 -3.23 -4.27 2.75
C ASP A 58 -1.85 -3.68 3.05
N VAL A 59 -0.89 -3.93 2.16
CA VAL A 59 0.49 -3.49 2.30
C VAL A 59 0.90 -2.69 1.08
N THR A 60 1.45 -1.51 1.31
CA THR A 60 2.04 -0.68 0.27
C THR A 60 3.53 -0.50 0.52
N LEU A 61 4.36 -0.94 -0.42
CA LEU A 61 5.77 -0.56 -0.46
C LEU A 61 5.88 0.83 -1.08
N ALA A 62 6.55 1.76 -0.41
CA ALA A 62 6.67 3.12 -0.85
C ALA A 62 8.13 3.56 -0.89
N ALA A 63 8.66 3.83 -2.08
CA ALA A 63 9.92 4.54 -2.24
C ALA A 63 9.84 5.88 -1.49
N SER A 64 10.72 6.08 -0.52
CA SER A 64 10.75 7.23 0.39
C SER A 64 11.96 8.12 0.09
N PHE A 65 11.70 9.41 0.01
CA PHE A 65 12.69 10.45 -0.29
C PHE A 65 12.16 11.80 0.21
N SER A 66 13.09 12.67 0.63
CA SER A 66 12.77 14.03 1.04
C SER A 66 12.92 14.98 -0.14
N GLY A 67 11.97 15.90 -0.31
CA GLY A 67 11.98 16.86 -1.42
C GLY A 67 11.57 16.22 -2.76
N PRO A 68 12.04 16.77 -3.90
CA PRO A 68 11.68 16.24 -5.22
C PRO A 68 12.21 14.82 -5.43
N CYS A 69 11.56 14.07 -6.33
CA CYS A 69 12.02 12.75 -6.72
C CYS A 69 13.48 12.81 -7.21
N PRO A 70 14.37 11.89 -6.79
CA PRO A 70 15.79 11.92 -7.18
C PRO A 70 16.01 11.73 -8.70
N ASN A 71 15.02 11.17 -9.39
CA ASN A 71 15.03 11.07 -10.85
C ASN A 71 14.59 12.37 -11.55
N LEU A 72 14.09 13.39 -10.85
CA LEU A 72 13.75 14.68 -11.45
C LEU A 72 15.04 15.46 -11.72
N GLY A 73 15.29 15.82 -12.97
CA GLY A 73 16.39 16.69 -13.36
C GLY A 73 16.07 18.17 -13.15
N ASP A 74 17.11 19.00 -13.28
CA ASP A 74 16.99 20.47 -13.12
C ASP A 74 16.10 21.11 -14.20
N ASP A 75 15.93 20.45 -15.35
CA ASP A 75 15.02 20.84 -16.43
C ASP A 75 13.56 20.39 -16.19
N LEU A 76 13.26 19.89 -14.99
CA LEU A 76 11.96 19.35 -14.58
C LEU A 76 11.51 18.13 -15.39
N ARG A 77 12.43 17.45 -16.08
CA ARG A 77 12.16 16.17 -16.75
C ARG A 77 12.65 15.00 -15.93
N CYS A 78 11.95 13.88 -16.05
CA CYS A 78 12.37 12.64 -15.41
C CYS A 78 13.64 12.12 -16.11
N ARG A 79 14.66 11.67 -15.39
CA ARG A 79 15.86 11.03 -15.97
C ARG A 79 15.72 9.51 -16.09
N ALA A 80 14.57 8.98 -15.67
CA ALA A 80 14.30 7.54 -15.61
C ALA A 80 13.08 7.15 -16.48
N TYR A 81 12.84 7.81 -17.63
CA TYR A 81 11.67 7.59 -18.51
C TYR A 81 11.40 6.10 -18.76
N ASP A 82 12.43 5.35 -19.15
CA ASP A 82 12.28 3.95 -19.56
C ASP A 82 12.07 3.02 -18.36
N THR A 83 12.56 3.40 -17.18
CA THR A 83 12.49 2.60 -15.95
C THR A 83 11.59 3.23 -14.90
N ARG A 84 10.63 4.08 -15.28
CA ARG A 84 9.73 4.70 -14.31
C ARG A 84 8.90 3.64 -13.60
N PRO A 85 8.69 3.78 -12.27
CA PRO A 85 7.71 2.99 -11.55
C PRO A 85 6.33 3.08 -12.19
N LEU A 86 5.53 2.03 -12.09
CA LEU A 86 4.19 1.95 -12.67
C LEU A 86 3.30 3.11 -12.25
N VAL A 87 3.34 3.52 -10.97
CA VAL A 87 2.55 4.66 -10.49
C VAL A 87 2.85 5.95 -11.26
N CYS A 88 4.11 6.17 -11.66
CA CYS A 88 4.53 7.34 -12.43
C CYS A 88 4.16 7.27 -13.91
N ARG A 89 3.76 6.09 -14.41
CA ARG A 89 3.26 5.90 -15.78
C ARG A 89 1.76 6.13 -15.88
N VAL A 90 1.05 5.95 -14.77
CA VAL A 90 -0.41 6.12 -14.72
C VAL A 90 -0.80 7.52 -14.25
N TYR A 91 -0.01 8.15 -13.39
CA TYR A 91 -0.26 9.51 -12.91
C TYR A 91 -0.39 10.51 -14.09
N PRO A 92 -1.42 11.38 -14.12
CA PRO A 92 -2.33 11.71 -13.01
C PRO A 92 -3.66 10.93 -12.98
N ALA A 93 -3.85 9.90 -13.81
CA ALA A 93 -5.08 9.10 -13.81
C ALA A 93 -5.31 8.41 -12.46
N GLU A 94 -6.58 8.08 -12.18
CA GLU A 94 -6.98 7.33 -10.98
C GLU A 94 -7.12 5.85 -11.32
N ILE A 95 -6.42 4.99 -10.56
CA ILE A 95 -6.45 3.54 -10.79
C ILE A 95 -7.47 2.84 -9.92
N ASN A 96 -7.82 3.41 -8.77
CA ASN A 96 -8.82 2.84 -7.89
C ASN A 96 -10.22 3.12 -8.49
N PRO A 97 -10.98 2.09 -8.90
CA PRO A 97 -12.27 2.29 -9.55
C PRO A 97 -13.34 2.88 -8.62
N PHE A 98 -13.07 2.94 -7.31
CA PHE A 98 -13.96 3.51 -6.30
C PHE A 98 -13.59 4.94 -5.90
N ILE A 99 -12.55 5.51 -6.50
CA ILE A 99 -12.13 6.90 -6.26
C ILE A 99 -12.37 7.69 -7.53
N GLU A 100 -13.12 8.78 -7.39
CA GLU A 100 -13.31 9.74 -8.48
C GLU A 100 -12.03 10.54 -8.72
N LEU A 101 -11.63 10.68 -10.00
CA LEU A 101 -10.56 11.58 -10.38
C LEU A 101 -10.99 13.03 -10.13
N ARG A 102 -10.37 13.66 -9.13
CA ARG A 102 -10.54 15.08 -8.79
C ARG A 102 -9.25 15.85 -9.04
N PRO A 103 -9.21 16.78 -10.02
CA PRO A 103 -8.01 17.57 -10.33
C PRO A 103 -7.39 18.28 -9.13
N GLU A 104 -8.23 18.71 -8.17
CA GLU A 104 -7.82 19.43 -6.96
C GLU A 104 -6.95 18.56 -6.03
N ASN A 105 -7.09 17.23 -6.15
CA ASN A 105 -6.32 16.25 -5.39
C ASN A 105 -5.05 15.80 -6.12
N LYS A 106 -4.71 16.42 -7.25
CA LYS A 106 -3.51 16.08 -8.05
C LYS A 106 -2.54 17.25 -8.01
N GLY A 107 -1.24 16.95 -8.01
CA GLY A 107 -0.17 17.96 -8.07
C GLY A 107 0.08 18.56 -9.45
N CYS A 108 -0.75 18.24 -10.46
CA CYS A 108 -0.64 18.84 -11.79
C CYS A 108 -1.13 20.30 -11.75
N PRO A 109 -0.47 21.23 -12.48
CA PRO A 109 -0.87 22.63 -12.49
C PRO A 109 -2.27 22.81 -13.12
N PRO A 110 -3.04 23.85 -12.74
CA PRO A 110 -4.39 24.10 -13.25
C PRO A 110 -4.47 24.14 -14.79
N GLU A 111 -3.40 24.58 -15.46
CA GLU A 111 -3.25 24.62 -16.92
C GLU A 111 -3.44 23.25 -17.58
N ALA A 112 -3.03 22.17 -16.90
CA ALA A 112 -3.15 20.80 -17.40
C ALA A 112 -4.61 20.31 -17.49
N TRP A 113 -5.53 21.01 -16.83
CA TRP A 113 -6.94 20.64 -16.71
C TRP A 113 -7.88 21.56 -17.50
N ARG A 114 -7.33 22.55 -18.23
CA ARG A 114 -8.15 23.55 -18.94
C ARG A 114 -8.93 22.91 -20.10
N PRO A 115 -10.17 23.35 -20.37
CA PRO A 115 -10.89 22.96 -21.58
C PRO A 115 -10.04 23.20 -22.84
N GLY A 116 -9.97 22.20 -23.72
CA GLY A 116 -9.17 22.26 -24.95
C GLY A 116 -7.82 21.51 -24.88
N THR A 117 -7.39 21.06 -23.70
CA THR A 117 -6.36 20.00 -23.61
C THR A 117 -6.99 18.64 -23.96
N ALA A 118 -6.17 17.70 -24.45
CA ALA A 118 -6.65 16.34 -24.68
C ALA A 118 -7.21 15.78 -23.37
N PRO A 119 -8.46 15.28 -23.34
CA PRO A 119 -9.08 14.81 -22.11
C PRO A 119 -8.37 13.57 -21.60
N LEU A 120 -8.08 13.53 -20.29
CA LEU A 120 -7.52 12.34 -19.66
C LEU A 120 -8.56 11.21 -19.57
N LEU A 121 -9.82 11.57 -19.30
CA LEU A 121 -10.95 10.66 -19.24
C LEU A 121 -12.04 11.08 -20.23
N ALA A 122 -12.67 10.11 -20.90
CA ALA A 122 -13.90 10.29 -21.66
C ALA A 122 -14.89 9.19 -21.23
N GLY A 123 -16.08 9.57 -20.77
CA GLY A 123 -17.07 8.62 -20.26
C GLY A 123 -16.55 7.72 -19.12
N GLY A 124 -15.70 8.27 -18.24
CA GLY A 124 -15.07 7.53 -17.14
C GLY A 124 -13.89 6.63 -17.54
N THR A 125 -13.52 6.59 -18.83
CA THR A 125 -12.43 5.74 -19.33
C THR A 125 -11.21 6.58 -19.68
N ILE A 126 -10.00 6.11 -19.31
CA ILE A 126 -8.74 6.72 -19.71
C ILE A 126 -8.62 6.71 -21.23
N VAL A 127 -8.43 7.88 -21.84
CA VAL A 127 -8.42 8.04 -23.31
C VAL A 127 -7.12 7.49 -23.90
N ASP A 128 -5.99 7.88 -23.32
CA ASP A 128 -4.65 7.47 -23.77
C ASP A 128 -4.43 5.96 -23.57
N ALA A 129 -4.11 5.24 -24.65
CA ALA A 129 -3.98 3.80 -24.63
C ALA A 129 -2.80 3.33 -23.77
N THR A 130 -1.68 4.03 -23.82
CA THR A 130 -0.48 3.70 -23.04
C THR A 130 -0.76 3.81 -21.54
N THR A 131 -1.43 4.89 -21.13
CA THR A 131 -1.84 5.13 -19.73
C THR A 131 -2.86 4.10 -19.26
N ARG A 132 -3.83 3.73 -20.12
CA ARG A 132 -4.81 2.69 -19.82
C ARG A 132 -4.16 1.32 -19.63
N GLU A 133 -3.25 0.92 -20.52
CA GLU A 133 -2.48 -0.33 -20.39
C GLU A 133 -1.62 -0.34 -19.13
N ALA A 134 -0.96 0.79 -18.81
CA ALA A 134 -0.20 0.93 -17.57
C ALA A 134 -1.09 0.83 -16.33
N ALA A 135 -2.32 1.37 -16.38
CA ALA A 135 -3.28 1.29 -15.28
C ALA A 135 -3.73 -0.15 -15.04
N GLU A 136 -4.08 -0.90 -16.09
CA GLU A 136 -4.45 -2.31 -15.95
C GLU A 136 -3.27 -3.16 -15.45
N ARG A 137 -2.10 -2.95 -16.03
CA ARG A 137 -0.87 -3.61 -15.56
C ARG A 137 -0.60 -3.31 -14.09
N SER A 138 -0.78 -2.06 -13.65
CA SER A 138 -0.64 -1.68 -12.24
C SER A 138 -1.62 -2.41 -11.34
N ARG A 139 -2.88 -2.61 -11.76
CA ARG A 139 -3.86 -3.36 -10.96
C ARG A 139 -3.45 -4.83 -10.84
N VAL A 140 -3.12 -5.47 -11.95
CA VAL A 140 -2.69 -6.87 -12.00
C VAL A 140 -1.42 -7.10 -11.17
N GLU A 141 -0.43 -6.22 -11.25
CA GLU A 141 0.79 -6.35 -10.45
C GLU A 141 0.54 -6.13 -8.96
N GLN A 142 -0.38 -5.26 -8.57
CA GLN A 142 -0.75 -5.07 -7.17
C GLN A 142 -1.43 -6.32 -6.57
N GLU A 143 -2.33 -6.95 -7.31
CA GLU A 143 -2.98 -8.21 -6.91
C GLU A 143 -1.96 -9.35 -6.82
N ARG A 144 -1.12 -9.52 -7.86
CA ARG A 144 -0.07 -10.57 -7.88
C ARG A 144 1.00 -10.40 -6.82
N ALA A 145 1.21 -9.16 -6.34
CA ALA A 145 2.21 -8.88 -5.32
C ALA A 145 1.75 -9.23 -3.89
N VAL A 146 0.49 -9.59 -3.67
CA VAL A 146 -0.04 -9.86 -2.31
C VAL A 146 0.75 -10.93 -1.55
N PRO A 147 1.03 -12.12 -2.11
CA PRO A 147 1.82 -13.13 -1.40
C PRO A 147 3.26 -12.67 -1.09
N ALA A 148 3.88 -11.94 -2.02
CA ALA A 148 5.21 -11.37 -1.81
C ALA A 148 5.22 -10.35 -0.66
N LYS A 149 4.21 -9.47 -0.60
CA LYS A 149 4.06 -8.49 0.50
C LYS A 149 3.87 -9.18 1.86
N GLN A 150 3.08 -10.26 1.90
CA GLN A 150 2.92 -11.08 3.11
C GLN A 150 4.25 -11.70 3.55
N ALA A 151 5.00 -12.29 2.62
CA ALA A 151 6.31 -12.89 2.90
C ALA A 151 7.34 -11.86 3.39
N ILE A 152 7.34 -10.65 2.80
CA ILE A 152 8.18 -9.53 3.26
C ILE A 152 7.83 -9.15 4.70
N CYS A 153 6.54 -9.00 5.03
CA CYS A 153 6.12 -8.67 6.39
C CYS A 153 6.56 -9.75 7.39
N ALA A 154 6.38 -11.03 7.05
CA ALA A 154 6.82 -12.15 7.88
C ALA A 154 8.34 -12.16 8.10
N ALA A 155 9.12 -11.96 7.03
CA ALA A 155 10.59 -11.94 7.10
C ALA A 155 11.12 -10.78 7.95
N LEU A 156 10.44 -9.64 7.94
CA LEU A 156 10.81 -8.45 8.71
C LEU A 156 10.18 -8.40 10.11
N GLY A 157 9.36 -9.40 10.47
CA GLY A 157 8.65 -9.41 11.75
C GLY A 157 7.60 -8.30 11.89
N ILE A 158 7.05 -7.81 10.78
CA ILE A 158 5.99 -6.79 10.76
C ILE A 158 4.64 -7.45 11.05
N ASP A 159 4.00 -7.00 12.13
CA ASP A 159 2.73 -7.52 12.64
C ASP A 159 1.77 -6.41 13.10
N ARG A 160 2.00 -5.17 12.69
CA ARG A 160 1.20 -4.00 13.04
C ARG A 160 0.66 -3.32 11.81
N ALA A 161 -0.59 -2.87 11.89
CA ALA A 161 -1.26 -2.15 10.81
C ALA A 161 -2.20 -1.11 11.40
N SER A 162 -2.37 0.04 10.72
CA SER A 162 -3.40 1.00 11.09
C SER A 162 -4.79 0.44 10.78
N VAL A 163 -5.81 0.85 11.54
CA VAL A 163 -7.20 0.57 11.14
C VAL A 163 -7.50 1.32 9.83
N ALA A 164 -7.95 0.59 8.80
CA ALA A 164 -8.26 1.16 7.50
C ALA A 164 -9.27 2.31 7.63
N ASN A 165 -9.04 3.40 6.87
CA ASN A 165 -9.80 4.66 6.94
C ASN A 165 -9.60 5.51 8.21
N GLU A 166 -8.70 5.13 9.13
CA GLU A 166 -8.36 5.97 10.30
C GLU A 166 -6.96 6.57 10.24
N GLY A 167 -6.01 5.94 9.55
CA GLY A 167 -4.67 6.45 9.36
C GLY A 167 -3.78 5.50 8.57
N PHE A 168 -2.49 5.84 8.50
CA PHE A 168 -1.44 5.00 7.92
C PHE A 168 -0.41 4.67 8.99
N LEU A 169 -0.06 3.38 9.10
CA LEU A 169 1.09 2.93 9.86
C LEU A 169 2.26 2.72 8.90
N ILE A 170 3.35 3.47 9.10
CA ILE A 170 4.55 3.47 8.28
C ILE A 170 5.68 2.83 9.07
N LEU A 171 6.26 1.76 8.54
CA LEU A 171 7.49 1.16 9.04
C LEU A 171 8.63 1.48 8.08
N SER A 172 9.78 1.87 8.62
CA SER A 172 11.00 2.16 7.85
C SER A 172 12.06 1.11 8.17
N PRO A 173 11.97 -0.11 7.62
CA PRO A 173 12.95 -1.16 7.87
C PRO A 173 14.34 -0.74 7.37
N GLU A 174 15.38 -1.34 7.96
CA GLU A 174 16.74 -1.15 7.47
C GLU A 174 16.84 -1.56 5.98
N PRO A 175 17.44 -0.73 5.10
CA PRO A 175 17.47 -1.01 3.67
C PRO A 175 18.07 -2.37 3.32
N ALA A 176 19.07 -2.82 4.09
CA ALA A 176 19.72 -4.12 3.90
C ALA A 176 18.77 -5.28 4.21
N ASP A 177 17.97 -5.17 5.28
CA ASP A 177 17.03 -6.22 5.70
C ASP A 177 15.87 -6.34 4.71
N LEU A 178 15.31 -5.20 4.28
CA LEU A 178 14.26 -5.20 3.26
C LEU A 178 14.78 -5.73 1.91
N LEU A 179 15.99 -5.35 1.50
CA LEU A 179 16.60 -5.87 0.29
C LEU A 179 16.84 -7.39 0.38
N ALA A 180 17.31 -7.89 1.53
CA ALA A 180 17.48 -9.32 1.76
C ALA A 180 16.15 -10.07 1.67
N ALA A 181 15.08 -9.55 2.29
CA ALA A 181 13.74 -10.11 2.20
C ALA A 181 13.21 -10.14 0.75
N LEU A 182 13.43 -9.07 -0.02
CA LEU A 182 13.05 -9.00 -1.44
C LEU A 182 13.84 -9.99 -2.31
N CYS A 183 15.13 -10.17 -2.05
CA CYS A 183 15.99 -11.11 -2.77
C CYS A 183 15.67 -12.58 -2.44
N ALA A 184 15.13 -12.85 -1.25
CA ALA A 184 14.71 -14.19 -0.84
C ALA A 184 13.35 -14.62 -1.46
N LEU A 185 12.61 -13.70 -2.10
CA LEU A 185 11.37 -14.05 -2.76
C LEU A 185 11.63 -15.01 -3.95
N PRO A 186 10.79 -16.04 -4.13
CA PRO A 186 10.90 -16.92 -5.28
C PRO A 186 10.65 -16.15 -6.57
N GLN A 187 11.35 -16.56 -7.63
CA GLN A 187 11.32 -15.88 -8.93
C GLN A 187 9.98 -16.09 -9.68
N ALA A 188 9.17 -17.07 -9.27
CA ALA A 188 7.87 -17.37 -9.84
C ALA A 188 6.75 -17.10 -8.80
N PRO A 189 5.72 -16.29 -9.13
CA PRO A 189 4.60 -16.00 -8.23
C PRO A 189 3.82 -17.25 -7.81
N GLU A 190 3.76 -18.27 -8.67
CA GLU A 190 3.10 -19.56 -8.42
C GLU A 190 3.81 -20.40 -7.35
N ALA A 191 5.06 -20.08 -7.00
CA ALA A 191 5.77 -20.72 -5.90
C ALA A 191 5.44 -20.11 -4.52
N LEU A 192 4.77 -18.96 -4.49
CA LEU A 192 4.17 -18.36 -3.29
C LEU A 192 2.70 -18.77 -3.20
N GLU A 193 2.39 -20.05 -3.37
CA GLU A 193 1.12 -20.58 -2.89
C GLU A 193 1.05 -20.31 -1.38
N PRO A 194 -0.08 -19.81 -0.84
CA PRO A 194 -0.25 -19.70 0.59
C PRO A 194 -0.12 -21.11 1.17
N ALA A 195 1.00 -21.39 1.82
CA ALA A 195 1.23 -22.69 2.44
C ALA A 195 0.06 -23.00 3.38
N PRO A 196 -0.63 -24.15 3.23
CA PRO A 196 -1.48 -24.66 4.29
C PRO A 196 -0.59 -24.81 5.53
N GLY A 197 -0.99 -24.16 6.61
CA GLY A 197 -0.12 -23.87 7.75
C GLY A 197 0.68 -25.07 8.25
N GLU A 198 1.99 -24.91 8.30
CA GLU A 198 2.89 -25.76 9.09
C GLU A 198 4.01 -24.88 9.70
N GLY A 199 4.04 -24.84 11.04
CA GLY A 199 5.30 -24.69 11.78
C GLY A 199 5.51 -23.46 12.66
N ALA A 200 4.76 -22.36 12.51
CA ALA A 200 4.83 -21.22 13.43
C ALA A 200 3.41 -20.78 13.78
N ALA A 201 3.11 -20.64 15.08
CA ALA A 201 1.86 -20.01 15.50
C ALA A 201 1.76 -18.65 14.78
N PRO A 202 0.67 -18.36 14.05
CA PRO A 202 0.54 -17.08 13.38
C PRO A 202 0.66 -16.00 14.45
N ARG A 203 1.67 -15.13 14.33
CA ARG A 203 1.71 -13.91 15.14
C ARG A 203 0.47 -13.12 14.75
N GLY A 204 -0.44 -12.95 15.71
CA GLY A 204 -1.63 -12.13 15.50
C GLY A 204 -1.22 -10.70 15.18
N TRP A 205 -1.94 -10.07 14.26
CA TRP A 205 -1.73 -8.67 13.90
C TRP A 205 -2.31 -7.75 14.98
N THR A 206 -1.56 -6.73 15.36
CA THR A 206 -2.03 -5.66 16.26
C THR A 206 -2.56 -4.49 15.43
N LEU A 207 -3.82 -4.15 15.66
CA LEU A 207 -4.49 -3.02 15.01
C LEU A 207 -4.19 -1.73 15.78
N VAL A 208 -3.61 -0.76 15.10
CA VAL A 208 -3.23 0.54 15.67
C VAL A 208 -4.23 1.61 15.25
N SER A 209 -4.70 2.40 16.20
CA SER A 209 -5.53 3.59 15.96
C SER A 209 -5.10 4.71 16.89
N ASN A 210 -5.30 5.97 16.49
CA ASN A 210 -5.18 7.14 17.36
C ASN A 210 -6.52 7.52 18.02
N ARG A 211 -7.54 6.66 17.92
CA ARG A 211 -8.89 6.89 18.43
C ARG A 211 -9.24 5.86 19.50
N GLN A 212 -9.41 6.32 20.74
CA GLN A 212 -9.79 5.49 21.90
C GLN A 212 -11.08 4.72 21.64
N GLN A 213 -12.09 5.36 21.04
CA GLN A 213 -13.35 4.71 20.71
C GLN A 213 -13.16 3.48 19.81
N THR A 214 -12.25 3.57 18.84
CA THR A 214 -11.97 2.45 17.93
C THR A 214 -11.27 1.32 18.68
N ILE A 215 -10.30 1.63 19.54
CA ILE A 215 -9.63 0.65 20.39
C ILE A 215 -10.61 -0.06 21.33
N ASP A 216 -11.56 0.68 21.93
CA ASP A 216 -12.58 0.09 22.80
C ASP A 216 -13.48 -0.91 22.04
N VAL A 217 -13.90 -0.56 20.82
CA VAL A 217 -14.71 -1.43 19.96
C VAL A 217 -13.92 -2.67 19.53
N LEU A 218 -12.65 -2.51 19.14
CA LEU A 218 -11.77 -3.61 18.77
C LEU A 218 -11.56 -4.57 19.94
N GLY A 219 -11.38 -4.05 21.16
CA GLY A 219 -11.28 -4.87 22.37
C GLY A 219 -12.53 -5.71 22.64
N GLN A 220 -13.74 -5.17 22.38
CA GLN A 220 -15.00 -5.91 22.58
C GLN A 220 -15.16 -7.11 21.64
N VAL A 221 -14.56 -7.06 20.45
CA VAL A 221 -14.58 -8.16 19.47
C VAL A 221 -13.34 -9.06 19.57
N GLY A 222 -12.53 -8.88 20.62
CA GLY A 222 -11.36 -9.70 20.92
C GLY A 222 -10.17 -9.46 19.99
N ALA A 223 -10.10 -8.29 19.35
CA ALA A 223 -8.96 -7.91 18.53
C ALA A 223 -7.75 -7.48 19.39
N LEU A 224 -6.55 -7.80 18.92
CA LEU A 224 -5.33 -7.21 19.46
C LEU A 224 -5.24 -5.78 18.94
N SER A 225 -5.25 -4.81 19.84
CA SER A 225 -5.22 -3.40 19.44
C SER A 225 -4.35 -2.56 20.37
N GLU A 226 -3.79 -1.49 19.81
CA GLU A 226 -2.87 -0.56 20.48
C GLU A 226 -3.28 0.87 20.13
N LEU A 227 -3.41 1.72 21.15
CA LEU A 227 -3.71 3.13 20.95
C LEU A 227 -2.41 3.90 20.71
N ASP A 228 -2.28 4.52 19.54
CA ASP A 228 -1.19 5.43 19.23
C ASP A 228 -1.40 6.75 19.98
N ARG A 229 -0.64 6.91 21.07
CA ARG A 229 -0.54 8.17 21.85
C ARG A 229 0.87 8.72 21.91
N ALA A 230 1.85 7.96 21.42
CA ALA A 230 3.24 8.27 21.67
C ALA A 230 3.70 9.47 20.83
N PRO A 231 4.63 10.27 21.36
CA PRO A 231 5.44 11.15 20.53
C PRO A 231 6.13 10.34 19.42
N GLN A 232 6.31 10.94 18.24
CA GLN A 232 7.03 10.31 17.14
C GLN A 232 8.40 9.81 17.60
N GLY A 233 8.69 8.51 17.44
CA GLY A 233 10.00 7.90 17.71
C GLY A 233 10.08 6.93 18.91
N GLU A 234 9.00 6.73 19.67
CA GLU A 234 8.97 5.71 20.74
C GLU A 234 8.59 4.31 20.23
N HIS A 235 7.89 4.26 19.09
CA HIS A 235 7.53 3.02 18.41
C HIS A 235 8.45 2.76 17.21
N ALA A 236 8.58 1.48 16.82
CA ALA A 236 9.25 1.07 15.58
C ALA A 236 8.47 1.47 14.31
N TYR A 237 7.39 2.24 14.45
CA TYR A 237 6.53 2.73 13.38
C TYR A 237 6.20 4.23 13.57
N LEU A 238 5.82 4.88 12.48
CA LEU A 238 5.20 6.20 12.45
C LEU A 238 3.71 6.04 12.11
N TYR A 239 2.83 6.59 12.94
CA TYR A 239 1.40 6.67 12.65
C TYR A 239 1.03 8.05 12.10
N ILE A 240 0.26 8.08 11.01
CA ILE A 240 -0.31 9.30 10.42
C ILE A 240 -1.83 9.16 10.42
N GLY A 241 -2.50 9.83 11.36
CA GLY A 241 -3.96 9.84 11.46
C GLY A 241 -4.64 10.65 10.37
N MET A 242 -5.72 10.12 9.81
CA MET A 242 -6.64 10.86 8.95
C MET A 242 -7.64 11.71 9.75
N HIS A 243 -7.82 11.38 11.03
CA HIS A 243 -8.65 12.11 11.98
C HIS A 243 -7.81 12.63 13.14
N ALA A 244 -8.30 13.68 13.81
CA ALA A 244 -7.71 14.15 15.05
C ALA A 244 -7.69 13.03 16.10
N ALA A 245 -6.60 12.94 16.86
CA ALA A 245 -6.48 11.99 17.96
C ALA A 245 -7.57 12.27 19.01
N SER A 246 -8.17 11.22 19.53
CA SER A 246 -9.30 11.27 20.49
C SER A 246 -9.25 10.13 21.47
#